data_AF-A0A1E7Z500-F1
#
_entry.id   AF-A0A1E7Z500-F1
#
_cell.length_a   1.000
_cell.length_b   1.000
_cell.length_c   1.000
_cell.angle_alpha   90.00
_cell.angle_beta   90.00
_cell.angle_gamma   90.00
#
_symmetry.space_group_name_H-M   'P 1'
#
loop_
_entity.id
_entity.type
_entity.pdbx_description
1 polymer ?
#
loop_
_entity_poly.entity_id
_entity_poly.type
_entity_poly.pdbx_seq_one_letter_code
_entity_poly.pdbx_strand_id
1 'polypeptide(L)'
;MWKTQFYIGSDSIAVVALSLRSDTRQAAQLSPQLSNEEQAYNDGLKKGIRLIGDVVNRQPQAEKLIAATFSQCQQVAKRLQTVPQAQRIRVYIANPELTTYGSGKYTGLIRRGRYC
;
A
#
# COMPACT_ATOMS: atom_id res chain seq x y z
N MET A 1 -14.70 -1.63 -12.31
CA MET A 1 -14.92 -0.17 -12.34
C MET A 1 -14.94 0.31 -10.89
N TRP A 2 -13.97 1.12 -10.47
CA TRP A 2 -13.91 1.65 -9.10
C TRP A 2 -15.08 2.61 -8.91
N LYS A 3 -15.98 2.33 -7.97
CA LYS A 3 -16.88 3.37 -7.46
C LYS A 3 -16.07 4.18 -6.45
N THR A 4 -15.52 5.31 -6.88
CA THR A 4 -15.28 6.43 -5.98
C THR A 4 -16.65 6.77 -5.40
N GLN A 5 -17.00 6.21 -4.25
CA GLN A 5 -18.24 6.59 -3.58
C GLN A 5 -17.92 7.88 -2.85
N PHE A 6 -18.18 8.99 -3.53
CA PHE A 6 -18.43 10.26 -2.86
C PHE A 6 -19.69 10.04 -2.03
N TYR A 7 -19.53 9.91 -0.73
CA TYR A 7 -20.68 9.97 0.17
C TYR A 7 -20.85 11.42 0.59
N ILE A 8 -22.10 11.88 0.55
CA ILE A 8 -22.50 13.10 1.23
C ILE A 8 -22.86 12.67 2.65
N GLY A 9 -22.03 13.04 3.64
CA GLY A 9 -22.39 12.88 5.05
C GLY A 9 -23.64 13.71 5.39
N SER A 10 -24.23 13.49 6.57
CA SER A 10 -25.44 14.22 7.04
C SER A 10 -25.34 15.74 6.91
N ASP A 11 -24.12 16.29 6.87
CA ASP A 11 -23.84 17.73 6.89
C ASP A 11 -23.29 18.26 5.54
N SER A 12 -23.58 17.62 4.41
CA SER A 12 -23.12 18.05 3.07
C SER A 12 -21.61 17.98 2.82
N ILE A 13 -20.87 17.21 3.62
CA ILE A 13 -19.42 17.03 3.47
C ILE A 13 -19.14 15.82 2.57
N ALA A 14 -18.30 16.03 1.55
CA ALA A 14 -17.84 14.96 0.67
C ALA A 14 -16.80 14.07 1.36
N VAL A 15 -17.01 12.76 1.33
CA VAL A 15 -16.10 11.75 1.88
C VAL A 15 -15.41 10.99 0.75
N VAL A 16 -14.08 10.86 0.82
CA VAL A 16 -13.28 10.05 -0.11
C VAL A 16 -12.60 8.93 0.67
N ALA A 17 -12.99 7.68 0.42
CA ALA A 17 -12.39 6.51 1.05
C ALA A 17 -11.13 6.03 0.31
N LEU A 18 -10.05 5.79 1.05
CA LEU A 18 -8.76 5.35 0.52
C LEU A 18 -8.29 4.09 1.24
N SER A 19 -8.08 3.01 0.49
CA SER A 19 -7.51 1.76 1.01
C SER A 19 -5.99 1.65 0.80
N LEU A 20 -5.44 2.44 -0.13
CA LEU A 20 -4.07 2.31 -0.67
C LEU A 20 -3.73 0.89 -1.15
N ARG A 21 -4.75 0.09 -1.47
CA ARG A 21 -4.66 -1.29 -1.93
C ARG A 21 -5.64 -1.53 -3.06
N SER A 22 -5.17 -2.10 -4.15
CA SER A 22 -6.03 -2.51 -5.26
C SER A 22 -6.60 -3.91 -5.03
N ASP A 23 -7.57 -4.04 -4.12
CA ASP A 23 -8.46 -5.21 -4.04
C ASP A 23 -9.89 -4.73 -3.97
N THR A 24 -10.72 -5.15 -4.93
CA THR A 24 -12.13 -4.75 -5.03
C THR A 24 -13.05 -5.71 -4.30
N ARG A 25 -12.61 -6.91 -3.93
CA ARG A 25 -13.45 -7.93 -3.28
C ARG A 25 -13.48 -7.77 -1.76
N GLN A 26 -12.37 -7.36 -1.17
CA GLN A 26 -12.23 -7.15 0.29
C GLN A 26 -11.74 -5.73 0.60
N ALA A 27 -12.17 -4.74 -0.20
CA ALA A 27 -11.72 -3.35 -0.09
C ALA A 27 -11.97 -2.75 1.30
N ALA A 28 -13.12 -3.09 1.91
CA ALA A 28 -13.54 -2.60 3.21
C ALA A 28 -13.05 -3.47 4.39
N GLN A 29 -12.43 -4.62 4.12
CA GLN A 29 -11.96 -5.50 5.20
C GLN A 29 -10.62 -5.00 5.74
N LEU A 30 -10.54 -4.95 7.08
CA LEU A 30 -9.33 -4.57 7.78
C LEU A 30 -8.19 -5.57 7.49
N SER A 31 -8.49 -6.86 7.42
CA SER A 31 -7.52 -7.94 7.21
C SER A 31 -7.91 -8.78 5.99
N PRO A 32 -7.51 -8.36 4.78
CA PRO A 32 -7.89 -9.05 3.54
C PRO A 32 -7.04 -10.31 3.31
N GLN A 33 -7.58 -11.25 2.53
CA GLN A 33 -6.79 -12.30 1.89
C GLN A 33 -6.49 -11.92 0.44
N LEU A 34 -5.23 -11.62 0.12
CA LEU A 34 -4.84 -11.12 -1.20
C LEU A 34 -4.08 -12.22 -1.96
N SER A 35 -4.47 -12.47 -3.21
CA SER A 35 -3.79 -13.45 -4.07
C SER A 35 -2.38 -12.98 -4.47
N ASN A 36 -2.20 -11.68 -4.71
CA ASN A 36 -0.90 -11.05 -4.94
C ASN A 36 -0.81 -9.77 -4.11
N GLU A 37 -0.34 -9.90 -2.87
CA GLU A 37 -0.20 -8.79 -1.93
C GLU A 37 0.69 -7.66 -2.49
N GLU A 38 1.81 -8.03 -3.11
CA GLU A 38 2.80 -7.08 -3.62
C GLU A 38 2.22 -6.18 -4.72
N GLN A 39 1.60 -6.79 -5.72
CA GLN A 39 0.92 -6.04 -6.78
C GLN A 39 -0.24 -5.20 -6.21
N ALA A 40 -1.05 -5.77 -5.30
CA ALA A 40 -2.20 -5.08 -4.75
C ALA A 40 -1.80 -3.80 -3.99
N TYR A 41 -0.74 -3.85 -3.19
CA TYR A 41 -0.24 -2.66 -2.49
C TYR A 41 0.46 -1.69 -3.43
N ASN A 42 1.27 -2.16 -4.39
CA ASN A 42 1.96 -1.28 -5.33
C ASN A 42 0.99 -0.49 -6.21
N ASP A 43 0.00 -1.16 -6.81
CA ASP A 43 -0.99 -0.52 -7.67
C ASP A 43 -1.96 0.35 -6.85
N GLY A 44 -2.34 -0.12 -5.67
CA GLY A 44 -3.18 0.61 -4.73
C GLY A 44 -2.56 1.92 -4.26
N LEU A 45 -1.26 1.90 -3.92
CA LEU A 45 -0.53 3.08 -3.49
C LEU A 45 -0.43 4.12 -4.61
N LYS A 46 -0.08 3.71 -5.85
CA LYS A 46 -0.05 4.61 -7.02
C LYS A 46 -1.41 5.27 -7.24
N LYS A 47 -2.49 4.48 -7.22
CA LYS A 47 -3.86 4.98 -7.40
C LYS A 47 -4.27 5.93 -6.28
N GLY A 48 -3.95 5.59 -5.03
CA GLY A 48 -4.26 6.43 -3.87
C GLY A 48 -3.55 7.77 -3.92
N ILE A 49 -2.25 7.79 -4.23
CA ILE A 49 -1.48 9.03 -4.37
C ILE A 49 -2.05 9.92 -5.48
N ARG A 50 -2.41 9.34 -6.64
CA ARG A 50 -3.06 10.08 -7.74
C ARG A 50 -4.38 10.69 -7.30
N LEU A 51 -5.25 9.90 -6.67
CA LEU A 51 -6.55 10.37 -6.20
C LEU A 51 -6.41 11.52 -5.18
N ILE A 52 -5.47 11.42 -4.24
CA ILE A 52 -5.16 12.53 -3.32
C ILE A 52 -4.69 13.75 -4.11
N GLY A 53 -3.77 13.55 -5.07
CA GLY A 53 -3.28 14.60 -5.97
C GLY A 53 -4.40 15.31 -6.73
N ASP A 54 -5.39 14.57 -7.22
CA ASP A 54 -6.56 15.14 -7.89
C ASP A 54 -7.42 15.95 -6.93
N VAL A 55 -7.74 15.41 -5.75
CA VAL A 55 -8.58 16.07 -4.74
C VAL A 55 -7.97 17.38 -4.23
N VAL A 56 -6.64 17.43 -4.09
CA VAL A 56 -5.94 18.61 -3.55
C VAL A 56 -5.31 19.50 -4.64
N ASN A 57 -5.57 19.21 -5.92
CA ASN A 57 -5.03 19.94 -7.08
C ASN A 57 -3.49 20.00 -7.11
N ARG A 58 -2.84 18.85 -6.92
CA ARG A 58 -1.38 18.65 -6.86
C ARG A 58 -0.91 17.44 -7.70
N GLN A 59 -1.52 17.22 -8.86
CA GLN A 59 -1.21 16.09 -9.74
C GLN A 59 0.28 16.02 -10.14
N PRO A 60 0.98 17.12 -10.47
CA PRO A 60 2.41 17.05 -10.77
C PRO A 60 3.26 16.58 -9.58
N GLN A 61 2.89 16.95 -8.36
CA GLN A 61 3.56 16.52 -7.13
C GLN A 61 3.25 15.05 -6.83
N ALA A 62 2.02 14.60 -7.10
CA ALA A 62 1.62 13.20 -6.95
C ALA A 62 2.46 12.27 -7.84
N GLU A 63 2.68 12.61 -9.11
CA GLU A 63 3.54 11.80 -9.99
C GLU A 63 5.02 11.84 -9.55
N LYS A 64 5.53 12.98 -9.07
CA LYS A 64 6.89 13.07 -8.50
C LYS A 64 7.04 12.18 -7.27
N LEU A 65 6.04 12.16 -6.39
CA LEU A 65 6.03 11.29 -5.21
C LEU A 65 6.04 9.81 -5.61
N ILE A 66 5.19 9.41 -6.57
CA ILE A 66 5.17 8.04 -7.10
C ILE A 66 6.55 7.68 -7.68
N ALA A 67 7.11 8.52 -8.54
CA ALA A 67 8.41 8.25 -9.15
C ALA A 67 9.52 8.07 -8.08
N ALA A 68 9.57 8.96 -7.09
CA ALA A 68 10.55 8.89 -6.01
C ALA A 68 10.39 7.63 -5.15
N THR A 69 9.15 7.26 -4.80
CA THR A 69 8.88 6.04 -4.01
C THR A 69 9.34 4.79 -4.76
N PHE A 70 8.92 4.61 -6.01
CA PHE A 70 9.18 3.37 -6.74
C PHE A 70 10.62 3.27 -7.28
N SER A 71 11.30 4.39 -7.54
CA SER A 71 12.75 4.37 -7.81
C SER A 71 13.52 3.82 -6.60
N GLN A 72 13.09 4.16 -5.39
CA GLN A 72 13.80 3.79 -4.17
C GLN A 72 13.52 2.33 -3.83
N CYS A 73 12.28 1.86 -4.03
CA CYS A 73 11.98 0.44 -3.90
C CYS A 73 12.80 -0.40 -4.89
N GLN A 74 12.91 0.02 -6.16
CA GLN A 74 13.72 -0.67 -7.16
C GLN A 74 15.20 -0.74 -6.77
N GLN A 75 15.76 0.33 -6.21
CA GLN A 75 17.13 0.33 -5.72
C GLN A 75 17.35 -0.68 -4.58
N VAL A 76 16.40 -0.79 -3.65
CA VAL A 76 16.46 -1.76 -2.56
C VAL A 76 16.30 -3.19 -3.09
N ALA A 77 15.32 -3.42 -3.96
CA ALA A 77 15.10 -4.72 -4.60
C ALA A 77 16.37 -5.20 -5.34
N LYS A 78 17.00 -4.31 -6.13
CA LYS A 78 18.26 -4.61 -6.83
C LYS A 78 19.40 -5.03 -5.90
N ARG A 79 19.54 -4.39 -4.73
CA ARG A 79 20.59 -4.72 -3.76
C ARG A 79 20.34 -6.05 -3.04
N LEU A 80 19.07 -6.42 -2.87
CA LEU A 80 18.68 -7.59 -2.08
C LEU A 80 18.28 -8.81 -2.92
N GLN A 81 18.18 -8.67 -4.25
CA GLN A 81 17.75 -9.74 -5.15
C GLN A 81 18.62 -11.00 -5.08
N THR A 82 19.91 -10.85 -4.73
CA THR A 82 20.86 -11.96 -4.63
C THR A 82 20.88 -12.62 -3.26
N VAL A 83 20.17 -12.08 -2.27
CA VAL A 83 20.14 -12.63 -0.90
C VAL A 83 19.23 -13.88 -0.88
N PRO A 84 19.79 -15.08 -0.65
CA PRO A 84 19.00 -16.31 -0.57
C PRO A 84 17.98 -16.24 0.56
N GLN A 85 16.81 -16.86 0.36
CA GLN A 85 15.74 -16.83 1.36
C GLN A 85 16.20 -17.33 2.74
N ALA A 86 17.06 -18.34 2.79
CA ALA A 86 17.61 -18.89 4.03
C ALA A 86 18.52 -17.91 4.79
N GLN A 87 19.09 -16.92 4.11
CA GLN A 87 19.95 -15.89 4.69
C GLN A 87 19.19 -14.60 5.03
N ARG A 88 17.89 -14.52 4.72
CA ARG A 88 17.08 -13.34 5.07
C ARG A 88 16.88 -13.28 6.58
N ILE A 89 17.14 -12.11 7.14
CA ILE A 89 16.98 -11.85 8.57
C ILE A 89 15.51 -12.01 8.94
N ARG A 90 15.24 -12.82 9.97
CA ARG A 90 13.91 -12.99 10.54
C ARG A 90 13.61 -11.80 11.43
N VAL A 91 12.63 -10.99 11.04
CA VAL A 91 12.20 -9.80 11.78
C VAL A 91 10.81 -10.04 12.37
N TYR A 92 10.59 -9.58 13.59
CA TYR A 92 9.28 -9.51 14.25
C TYR A 92 8.91 -8.05 14.49
N ILE A 93 7.65 -7.68 14.26
CA ILE A 93 7.13 -6.33 14.52
C ILE A 93 6.31 -6.40 15.80
N ALA A 94 6.85 -5.85 16.88
CA ALA A 94 6.22 -5.85 18.18
C ALA A 94 5.39 -4.57 18.35
N ASN A 95 4.07 -4.73 18.41
CA ASN A 95 3.16 -3.66 18.81
C ASN A 95 2.76 -3.86 20.29
N PRO A 96 2.17 -2.84 20.95
CA PRO A 96 1.60 -2.97 22.29
C PRO A 96 0.60 -4.12 22.43
N GLU A 97 0.34 -4.54 23.66
CA GLU A 97 -0.61 -5.61 24.00
C GLU A 97 -0.34 -6.94 23.28
N LEU A 98 0.94 -7.24 23.05
CA LEU A 98 1.39 -8.47 22.37
C LEU A 98 0.79 -8.65 20.96
N THR A 99 0.40 -7.55 20.31
CA THR A 99 -0.14 -7.61 18.94
C THR A 99 0.97 -7.54 17.89
N THR A 100 0.68 -8.09 16.70
CA THR A 100 1.58 -8.01 15.55
C THR A 100 0.80 -8.05 14.25
N TYR A 101 1.47 -7.74 13.14
CA TYR A 101 0.90 -7.81 11.80
C TYR A 101 1.32 -9.08 11.08
N GLY A 102 0.32 -9.89 10.70
CA GLY A 102 0.50 -11.11 9.91
C GLY A 102 0.43 -10.88 8.40
N SER A 103 -0.09 -11.87 7.66
CA SER A 103 -0.35 -11.78 6.22
C SER A 103 -1.43 -10.73 5.90
N GLY A 104 -1.50 -10.32 4.63
CA GLY A 104 -2.46 -9.34 4.14
C GLY A 104 -2.14 -7.89 4.49
N LYS A 105 -1.03 -7.62 5.19
CA LYS A 105 -0.57 -6.27 5.59
C LYS A 105 0.72 -5.88 4.85
N TYR A 106 0.91 -4.58 4.62
CA TYR A 106 2.13 -4.05 3.98
C TYR A 106 3.41 -4.42 4.75
N THR A 107 3.34 -4.52 6.09
CA THR A 107 4.44 -4.99 6.94
C THR A 107 4.96 -6.38 6.58
N GLY A 108 4.07 -7.27 6.13
CA GLY A 108 4.45 -8.59 5.63
C GLY A 108 5.31 -8.51 4.36
N LEU A 109 5.12 -7.50 3.51
CA LEU A 109 5.95 -7.26 2.32
C LEU A 109 7.36 -6.78 2.72
N ILE A 110 7.44 -5.79 3.60
CA ILE A 110 8.71 -5.27 4.15
C ILE A 110 9.53 -6.41 4.78
N ARG A 111 8.92 -7.22 5.65
CA ARG A 111 9.61 -8.32 6.35
C ARG A 111 10.16 -9.37 5.38
N ARG A 112 9.46 -9.64 4.27
CA ARG A 112 9.90 -10.63 3.27
C ARG A 112 10.91 -10.06 2.28
N GLY A 113 11.26 -8.79 2.39
CA GLY A 113 12.15 -8.12 1.45
C GLY A 113 11.53 -7.97 0.06
N ARG A 114 10.20 -7.95 -0.01
CA ARG A 114 9.44 -7.67 -1.24
C ARG A 114 9.09 -6.20 -1.22
N TYR A 115 10.03 -5.41 -1.71
CA TYR A 115 9.86 -3.99 -1.92
C TYR A 115 9.31 -3.81 -3.33
N CYS A 116 8.53 -2.76 -3.51
CA CYS A 116 8.05 -2.32 -4.81
C CYS A 116 9.10 -2.48 -5.95
#